data_AF-A0A9D5MIQ3-F1
#
_entry.id   AF-A0A9D5MIQ3-F1
#
_cell.length_a   1.000
_cell.length_b   1.000
_cell.length_c   1.000
_cell.angle_alpha   90.00
_cell.angle_beta   90.00
_cell.angle_gamma   90.00
#
_symmetry.space_group_name_H-M   'P 1'
#
loop_
_entity.id
_entity.type
_entity.pdbx_description
1 polymer ?
#
loop_
_entity_poly.entity_id
_entity_poly.type
_entity_poly.pdbx_seq_one_letter_code
_entity_poly.pdbx_strand_id
1 'polypeptide(L)'
;MENKNWVTLFAFLPLIGPLLGNVLVGDMLGVPTIIVVGVSGLMCKYATSKSEYLGRMAIVLICTIVGGIIGTVYHYNCVSNDFATPIVGAFFTAIQAGIALVCMIVGALLVGKEEKDRKNRAADR
;
A
#
# COMPACT_ATOMS: atom_id res chain seq x y z
N MET A 1 16.32 -5.46 -20.29
CA MET A 1 14.88 -5.23 -20.01
C MET A 1 14.46 -6.07 -18.81
N GLU A 2 15.21 -5.97 -17.70
CA GLU A 2 14.97 -6.80 -16.52
C GLU A 2 14.25 -5.98 -15.44
N ASN A 3 13.32 -6.66 -14.76
CA ASN A 3 12.88 -6.34 -13.41
C ASN A 3 11.68 -5.38 -13.18
N LYS A 4 10.76 -5.20 -14.15
CA LYS A 4 9.47 -4.53 -13.86
C LYS A 4 8.45 -5.42 -13.12
N ASN A 5 8.45 -6.73 -13.37
CA ASN A 5 7.46 -7.65 -12.76
C ASN A 5 7.65 -7.85 -11.24
N TRP A 6 8.89 -7.85 -10.74
CA TRP A 6 9.16 -8.03 -9.31
C TRP A 6 8.63 -6.88 -8.47
N VAL A 7 8.71 -5.65 -8.97
CA VAL A 7 8.19 -4.47 -8.26
C VAL A 7 6.67 -4.56 -8.13
N THR A 8 5.95 -4.98 -9.17
CA THR A 8 4.50 -5.22 -9.10
C THR A 8 4.14 -6.33 -8.12
N LEU A 9 5.01 -7.33 -7.95
CA LEU A 9 4.84 -8.41 -6.97
C LEU A 9 4.81 -7.88 -5.52
N PHE A 10 5.61 -6.86 -5.22
CA PHE A 10 5.55 -6.15 -3.93
C PHE A 10 4.26 -5.34 -3.73
N ALA A 11 3.50 -5.04 -4.79
CA ALA A 11 2.19 -4.38 -4.63
C ALA A 11 1.15 -5.29 -3.95
N PHE A 12 1.38 -6.61 -3.93
CA PHE A 12 0.54 -7.59 -3.27
C PHE A 12 0.93 -7.85 -1.81
N LEU A 13 2.08 -7.36 -1.34
CA LEU A 13 2.51 -7.50 0.06
C LEU A 13 1.47 -7.01 1.10
N PRO A 14 0.69 -5.94 0.83
CA PRO A 14 -0.39 -5.51 1.72
C PRO A 14 -1.51 -6.55 1.92
N LEU A 15 -1.67 -7.56 1.05
CA LEU A 15 -2.65 -8.64 1.26
C LEU A 15 -2.31 -9.50 2.49
N ILE A 16 -1.02 -9.73 2.72
CA ILE A 16 -0.51 -10.62 3.77
C ILE A 16 -0.17 -9.85 5.05
N GLY A 17 0.00 -8.54 4.96
CA GLY A 17 0.38 -7.68 6.09
C GLY A 17 -0.55 -7.80 7.31
N PRO A 18 -1.89 -7.73 7.15
CA PRO A 18 -2.84 -7.89 8.26
C PRO A 18 -2.80 -9.27 8.92
N LEU A 19 -2.56 -10.33 8.13
CA LEU A 19 -2.34 -11.68 8.66
C LEU A 19 -1.05 -11.77 9.47
N LEU A 20 0.04 -11.19 8.97
CA LEU A 20 1.33 -11.15 9.66
C LEU A 20 1.26 -10.32 10.95
N GLY A 21 0.59 -9.16 10.93
CA GLY A 21 0.40 -8.33 12.13
C GLY A 21 -0.37 -9.04 13.23
N ASN A 22 -1.46 -9.71 12.87
CA ASN A 22 -2.27 -10.51 13.80
C ASN A 22 -1.52 -11.70 14.38
N VAL A 23 -0.74 -12.44 13.57
CA VAL A 23 -0.08 -13.67 14.01
C VAL A 23 1.27 -13.41 14.70
N LEU A 24 2.07 -12.46 14.21
CA LEU A 24 3.45 -12.28 14.69
C LEU A 24 3.57 -11.32 15.86
N VAL A 25 2.72 -10.29 15.94
CA VAL A 25 2.93 -9.16 16.88
C VAL A 25 1.70 -8.89 17.75
N GLY A 26 0.55 -9.48 17.43
CA GLY A 26 -0.72 -9.10 18.06
C GLY A 26 -1.09 -7.65 17.76
N ASP A 27 -0.55 -7.08 16.68
CA ASP A 27 -0.68 -5.67 16.31
C ASP A 27 -1.41 -5.56 14.97
N MET A 28 -2.63 -5.02 15.02
CA MET A 28 -3.50 -4.86 13.86
C MET A 28 -3.11 -3.68 12.97
N LEU A 29 -2.27 -2.76 13.45
CA LEU A 29 -2.00 -1.49 12.78
C LEU A 29 -0.54 -1.30 12.41
N GLY A 30 0.41 -1.67 13.28
CA GLY A 30 1.83 -1.36 13.07
C GLY A 30 2.41 -2.03 11.83
N VAL A 31 2.38 -3.37 11.79
CA VAL A 31 2.98 -4.17 10.71
C VAL A 31 2.37 -3.87 9.33
N PRO A 32 1.03 -3.82 9.16
CA PRO A 32 0.45 -3.53 7.86
C PRO A 32 0.73 -2.11 7.39
N THR A 33 0.77 -1.12 8.31
CA THR A 33 1.11 0.26 7.97
C THR A 33 2.54 0.38 7.45
N ILE A 34 3.50 -0.28 8.11
CA ILE A 34 4.90 -0.29 7.68
C ILE A 34 5.02 -0.89 6.28
N ILE A 35 4.30 -1.99 6.01
CA ILE A 35 4.27 -2.63 4.68
C ILE A 35 3.71 -1.66 3.63
N VAL A 36 2.58 -1.00 3.90
CA VAL A 36 1.96 -0.05 2.97
C VAL A 36 2.90 1.11 2.67
N VAL A 37 3.51 1.72 3.68
CA VAL A 37 4.45 2.84 3.51
C VAL A 37 5.71 2.39 2.77
N GLY A 38 6.28 1.25 3.13
CA GLY A 38 7.48 0.69 2.50
C GLY A 38 7.27 0.36 1.03
N VAL A 39 6.16 -0.30 0.70
CA VAL A 39 5.79 -0.60 -0.69
C VAL A 39 5.52 0.69 -1.46
N SER A 40 4.81 1.65 -0.88
CA SER A 40 4.53 2.94 -1.53
C SER A 40 5.81 3.72 -1.85
N GLY A 41 6.79 3.72 -0.94
CA GLY A 41 8.09 4.33 -1.15
C GLY A 41 8.90 3.63 -2.25
N LEU A 42 8.86 2.29 -2.29
CA LEU A 42 9.48 1.50 -3.35
C LEU A 42 8.84 1.84 -4.72
N MET A 43 7.52 1.88 -4.79
CA MET A 43 6.80 2.26 -6.01
C MET A 43 7.17 3.66 -6.49
N CYS A 44 7.37 4.59 -5.55
CA CYS A 44 7.78 5.96 -5.86
C CYS A 44 9.20 5.99 -6.46
N LYS A 45 10.14 5.22 -5.90
CA LYS A 45 11.53 5.15 -6.38
C LYS A 45 11.66 4.54 -7.79
N TYR A 46 10.83 3.55 -8.11
CA TYR A 46 10.89 2.84 -9.39
C TYR A 46 9.92 3.37 -10.45
N ALA A 47 9.15 4.42 -10.14
CA ALA A 47 8.20 4.99 -11.10
C ALA A 47 8.90 5.89 -12.13
N THR A 48 8.69 5.57 -13.40
CA THR A 48 9.20 6.38 -14.52
C THR A 48 8.27 7.53 -14.89
N SER A 49 6.97 7.37 -14.67
CA SER A 49 5.94 8.35 -15.00
C SER A 49 4.85 8.41 -13.93
N LYS A 50 4.15 9.54 -13.85
CA LYS A 50 3.03 9.73 -12.92
C LYS A 50 1.89 8.73 -13.17
N SER A 51 1.61 8.38 -14.42
CA SER A 51 0.56 7.41 -14.78
C SER A 51 0.93 5.98 -14.37
N GLU A 52 2.20 5.58 -14.54
CA GLU A 52 2.69 4.27 -14.11
C GLU A 52 2.66 4.14 -12.58
N TYR A 53 3.01 5.22 -11.86
CA TYR A 53 2.91 5.28 -10.39
C TYR A 53 1.46 5.14 -9.91
N LEU A 54 0.53 5.92 -10.46
CA LEU A 54 -0.88 5.88 -10.06
C LEU A 54 -1.51 4.51 -10.30
N GLY A 55 -1.22 3.87 -11.45
CA GLY A 55 -1.71 2.52 -11.73
C GLY A 55 -1.21 1.48 -10.72
N ARG A 56 0.07 1.55 -10.34
CA ARG A 56 0.65 0.64 -9.34
C ARG A 56 0.11 0.91 -7.93
N MET A 57 -0.05 2.18 -7.55
CA MET A 57 -0.62 2.54 -6.27
C MET A 57 -2.11 2.17 -6.15
N ALA A 58 -2.86 2.17 -7.25
CA ALA A 58 -4.24 1.68 -7.24
C ALA A 58 -4.31 0.19 -6.84
N ILE A 59 -3.37 -0.62 -7.34
CA ILE A 59 -3.25 -2.04 -6.95
C ILE A 59 -2.92 -2.17 -5.46
N VAL A 60 -1.98 -1.36 -4.94
CA VAL A 60 -1.63 -1.33 -3.51
C VAL A 60 -2.86 -1.00 -2.66
N LEU A 61 -3.68 -0.04 -3.09
CA LEU A 61 -4.88 0.39 -2.39
C LEU A 61 -5.93 -0.74 -2.35
N ILE A 62 -6.17 -1.40 -3.49
CA ILE A 62 -7.06 -2.57 -3.56
C ILE A 62 -6.53 -3.69 -2.66
N CYS A 63 -5.22 -4.00 -2.71
CA CYS A 63 -4.61 -5.03 -1.89
C CYS A 63 -4.70 -4.71 -0.39
N THR A 64 -4.61 -3.44 -0.01
CA THR A 64 -4.75 -3.00 1.38
C THR A 64 -6.18 -3.23 1.87
N ILE A 65 -7.19 -2.88 1.06
CA ILE A 65 -8.60 -3.10 1.40
C ILE A 65 -8.89 -4.61 1.51
N VAL A 66 -8.50 -5.38 0.50
CA VAL A 66 -8.73 -6.83 0.48
C VAL A 66 -7.98 -7.53 1.62
N GLY A 67 -6.72 -7.16 1.87
CA GLY A 67 -5.94 -7.67 2.99
C GLY A 67 -6.58 -7.36 4.34
N GLY A 68 -7.11 -6.15 4.52
CA GLY A 68 -7.84 -5.76 5.73
C GLY A 68 -9.10 -6.59 5.96
N ILE A 69 -9.88 -6.84 4.90
CA ILE A 69 -11.06 -7.73 4.95
C ILE A 69 -10.64 -9.15 5.34
N ILE A 70 -9.64 -9.72 4.67
CA ILE A 70 -9.16 -11.08 4.95
C ILE A 70 -8.64 -11.19 6.38
N GLY A 71 -7.83 -10.23 6.82
CA GLY A 71 -7.29 -10.20 8.19
C GLY A 71 -8.39 -10.10 9.24
N THR A 72 -9.42 -9.29 8.98
CA THR A 72 -10.58 -9.14 9.86
C THR A 72 -11.42 -10.42 9.93
N VAL A 73 -11.70 -11.05 8.78
CA VAL A 73 -12.44 -12.33 8.71
C VAL A 73 -11.66 -13.45 9.39
N TYR A 74 -10.34 -13.50 9.20
CA TYR A 74 -9.48 -14.46 9.88
C TYR A 74 -9.52 -14.25 11.40
N HIS A 75 -9.37 -13.02 11.87
CA HIS A 75 -9.40 -12.74 13.30
C HIS A 75 -10.75 -13.04 13.93
N TYR A 76 -11.85 -12.74 13.22
CA TYR A 76 -13.21 -13.08 13.67
C TYR A 76 -13.40 -14.60 13.81
N ASN A 77 -13.07 -15.37 12.77
CA ASN A 77 -13.31 -16.82 12.77
C ASN A 77 -12.32 -17.62 13.62
N CYS A 78 -11.08 -17.15 13.79
CA CYS A 78 -10.00 -17.93 14.41
C CYS A 78 -9.55 -17.42 15.77
N VAL A 79 -9.83 -16.16 16.14
CA VAL A 79 -9.34 -15.56 17.40
C VAL A 79 -10.47 -15.10 18.30
N SER A 80 -11.39 -14.26 17.80
CA SER A 80 -12.55 -13.81 18.58
C SER A 80 -13.81 -13.60 17.73
N ASN A 81 -14.81 -14.45 17.97
CA ASN A 81 -16.12 -14.47 17.29
C ASN A 81 -17.08 -13.37 17.82
N ASP A 82 -16.55 -12.23 18.26
CA ASP A 82 -17.33 -11.10 18.71
C ASP A 82 -17.83 -10.26 17.53
N PHE A 83 -19.12 -9.87 17.57
CA PHE A 83 -19.72 -8.98 16.58
C PHE A 83 -19.04 -7.61 16.48
N ALA A 84 -18.23 -7.22 17.47
CA ALA A 84 -17.43 -5.99 17.45
C ALA A 84 -16.19 -6.10 16.53
N THR A 85 -15.64 -7.30 16.33
CA THR A 85 -14.44 -7.55 15.52
C THR A 85 -14.55 -7.05 14.08
N PRO A 86 -15.65 -7.29 13.33
CA PRO A 86 -15.80 -6.74 11.97
C PRO A 86 -15.89 -5.21 11.93
N ILE A 87 -16.50 -4.58 12.93
CA ILE A 87 -16.62 -3.11 13.02
C ILE A 87 -15.24 -2.49 13.23
N VAL A 88 -14.47 -3.04 14.18
CA VAL A 88 -13.12 -2.60 14.50
C VAL A 88 -12.17 -2.86 13.31
N GLY A 89 -12.27 -4.01 12.66
CA GLY A 89 -11.49 -4.33 11.46
C GLY A 89 -11.79 -3.42 10.27
N ALA A 90 -13.06 -3.05 10.07
CA ALA A 90 -13.44 -2.06 9.05
C ALA A 90 -12.86 -0.67 9.36
N PHE A 91 -12.87 -0.25 10.63
CA PHE A 91 -12.26 1.01 11.07
C PHE A 91 -10.74 1.03 10.83
N PHE A 92 -10.02 -0.04 11.17
CA PHE A 92 -8.59 -0.14 10.89
C PHE A 92 -8.27 -0.19 9.39
N THR A 93 -9.09 -0.90 8.61
CA THR A 93 -8.95 -0.94 7.14
C THR A 93 -9.16 0.45 6.54
N ALA A 94 -10.12 1.23 7.06
CA ALA A 94 -10.36 2.61 6.62
C ALA A 94 -9.16 3.52 6.93
N ILE A 95 -8.56 3.40 8.12
CA ILE A 95 -7.35 4.14 8.49
C ILE A 95 -6.20 3.78 7.54
N GLN A 96 -5.96 2.48 7.29
CA GLN A 96 -4.88 2.03 6.40
C GLN A 96 -5.10 2.48 4.95
N ALA A 97 -6.33 2.41 4.46
CA ALA A 97 -6.69 2.94 3.14
C ALA A 97 -6.45 4.45 3.07
N GLY A 98 -6.76 5.19 4.13
CA GLY A 98 -6.45 6.61 4.27
C GLY A 98 -4.94 6.89 4.19
N ILE A 99 -4.12 6.14 4.91
CA ILE A 99 -2.65 6.25 4.87
C ILE A 99 -2.13 5.94 3.46
N ALA A 100 -2.59 4.85 2.84
CA ALA A 100 -2.22 4.48 1.47
C ALA A 100 -2.58 5.57 0.46
N LEU A 101 -3.71 6.24 0.65
CA LEU A 101 -4.16 7.35 -0.20
C LEU A 101 -3.29 8.60 -0.01
N VAL A 102 -2.90 8.93 1.23
CA VAL A 102 -1.93 10.00 1.49
C VAL A 102 -0.59 9.69 0.83
N CYS A 103 -0.09 8.46 0.97
CA CYS A 103 1.14 8.03 0.30
C CYS A 103 1.04 8.15 -1.23
N MET A 104 -0.10 7.77 -1.81
CA MET A 104 -0.36 7.92 -3.24
C MET A 104 -0.33 9.39 -3.68
N ILE A 105 -0.97 10.30 -2.95
CA ILE A 105 -0.95 11.73 -3.28
C ILE A 105 0.48 12.27 -3.21
N VAL A 106 1.19 12.01 -2.12
CA VAL A 106 2.56 12.50 -1.91
C VAL A 106 3.50 11.95 -2.97
N GLY A 107 3.47 10.65 -3.25
CA GLY A 107 4.32 10.05 -4.27
C GLY A 107 3.99 10.53 -5.69
N ALA A 108 2.71 10.76 -6.01
CA ALA A 108 2.32 11.31 -7.30
C ALA A 108 2.83 12.75 -7.51
N LEU A 109 2.91 13.56 -6.44
CA LEU A 109 3.50 14.90 -6.47
C LEU A 109 5.03 14.85 -6.66
N LEU A 110 5.72 13.94 -5.97
CA LEU A 110 7.17 13.76 -6.08
C LEU A 110 7.57 13.29 -7.49
N VAL A 111 6.93 12.23 -7.99
CA VAL A 111 7.18 11.70 -9.35
C VAL A 111 6.86 12.75 -10.42
N GLY A 112 5.78 13.51 -10.23
CA GLY A 112 5.40 14.58 -11.15
C GLY A 112 6.42 15.73 -11.21
N LYS A 113 7.01 16.10 -10.06
CA LYS A 113 8.11 17.09 -10.01
C LYS A 113 9.34 16.58 -10.74
N GLU A 114 9.78 15.35 -10.46
CA GLU A 114 10.95 14.76 -11.13
C GLU A 114 10.77 14.60 -12.64
N GLU A 115 9.56 14.30 -13.11
CA GLU A 115 9.25 14.25 -14.54
C GLU A 115 9.41 15.62 -15.20
N LYS A 116 8.90 16.68 -14.55
CA LYS A 116 9.03 18.06 -15.03
C LYS A 116 10.49 18.52 -15.05
N ASP A 117 11.25 18.22 -14.00
CA ASP A 117 12.67 18.59 -13.90
C ASP A 117 13.55 17.85 -14.92
N ARG A 118 13.18 16.62 -15.30
CA ARG A 118 13.82 15.89 -16.40
C ARG A 118 13.54 16.55 -17.76
N LYS A 119 12.28 16.95 -18.01
CA LYS A 119 11.89 17.63 -19.25
C LYS A 119 12.59 18.98 -19.41
N ASN A 120 12.69 19.78 -18.34
CA ASN A 120 13.38 21.07 -18.38
C ASN A 120 14.88 20.91 -18.67
N ARG A 121 15.57 19.96 -18.03
CA ARG A 121 17.00 19.69 -18.28
C ARG A 121 17.30 19.17 -19.68
N ALA A 122 16.33 18.53 -20.32
CA ALA A 122 16.45 18.07 -21.70
C ALA A 122 16.21 19.19 -22.74
N ALA A 123 15.55 20.28 -22.35
CA ALA A 123 15.32 21.44 -23.21
C ALA A 123 16.47 22.46 -23.18
N ASP A 124 17.29 22.45 -22.13
CA ASP A 124 18.50 23.28 -21.98
C ASP A 124 19.75 22.69 -22.67
N ARG A 125 19.65 21.49 -23.28
CA ARG A 125 20.72 20.84 -24.06
C ARG A 125 20.39 20.85 -25.54
#